data_AF-A0A0R1Z568-F1
#
_entry.id   AF-A0A0R1Z568-F1
#
_cell.length_a   1.000
_cell.length_b   1.000
_cell.length_c   1.000
_cell.angle_alpha   90.00
_cell.angle_beta   90.00
_cell.angle_gamma   90.00
#
_symmetry.space_group_name_H-M   'P 1'
#
loop_
_entity.id
_entity.type
_entity.pdbx_description
1 polymer ?
#
loop_
_entity_poly.entity_id
_entity_poly.type
_entity_poly.pdbx_seq_one_letter_code
_entity_poly.pdbx_strand_id
1 'polypeptide(L)'
;MQKTEVTKNADGTRRSLSNRNVQMIAIGGTIGTGLFLGSGTTISKTGPSILLVYLVLGIFFFLMMRALGEMLYSDPSQHTFVAFITRYLGPTVGHFTGWTYWLGLSFCAMAEITAISTYVQFWFPTIPSWIIQLVFLGTLAGVNLIAAKLFGEAEFWFALIKIVAILALIATGAFMMFSHSVTPLGHASIQNISQNFSMFPHGAMSFISAFPMVFFAFQGIEFVSITIGEAQTPHKIIKKAVNETLLKILIFYFGALIVIMGIIPWTHLNAASSPFVQVFKLAGFPAAAAIINFVVLTSASSSLNSFIFSAGRHFYQLATETPEDSFMHRHFAKISKNGVPVAAITMSAFCLLITPLMSLTNATASVFTIVAGSSNDMYILVYALAMIAHRKYRQSSDFLPNGFKMPWYNITSPLTIAFFAIIFVTLFFIPQDIIGAVGAIIWTIVFGGVTYMHQRSMAVANPEND
;
A
#
# COMPACT_ATOMS: atom_id res chain seq x y z
N MET A 1 0.20 -39.44 2.89
CA MET A 1 0.47 -38.00 2.75
C MET A 1 1.85 -37.83 2.14
N GLN A 2 1.95 -37.51 0.84
CA GLN A 2 3.22 -37.17 0.21
C GLN A 2 3.73 -35.86 0.83
N LYS A 3 4.96 -35.88 1.38
CA LYS A 3 5.69 -34.70 1.80
C LYS A 3 5.93 -33.84 0.55
N THR A 4 5.24 -32.71 0.43
CA THR A 4 5.49 -31.76 -0.66
C THR A 4 6.96 -31.36 -0.62
N GLU A 5 7.73 -31.69 -1.66
CA GLU A 5 9.12 -31.23 -1.79
C GLU A 5 9.13 -29.70 -1.75
N VAL A 6 9.87 -29.14 -0.80
CA VAL A 6 10.01 -27.70 -0.66
C VAL A 6 10.98 -27.23 -1.76
N THR A 7 10.45 -26.75 -2.88
CA THR A 7 11.24 -26.07 -3.91
C THR A 7 11.91 -24.83 -3.31
N LYS A 8 13.23 -24.76 -3.41
CA LYS A 8 14.02 -23.57 -3.07
C LYS A 8 14.20 -22.71 -4.32
N ASN A 9 14.12 -21.38 -4.17
CA ASN A 9 14.49 -20.42 -5.19
C ASN A 9 16.03 -20.32 -5.31
N ALA A 10 16.51 -19.71 -6.39
CA ALA A 10 17.95 -19.55 -6.66
C ALA A 10 18.68 -18.72 -5.58
N ASP A 11 17.96 -17.84 -4.89
CA ASP A 11 18.45 -17.02 -3.78
C ASP A 11 18.34 -17.71 -2.40
N GLY A 12 17.89 -18.96 -2.35
CA GLY A 12 17.78 -19.76 -1.12
C GLY A 12 16.45 -19.63 -0.37
N THR A 13 15.50 -18.80 -0.84
CA THR A 13 14.15 -18.70 -0.26
C THR A 13 13.30 -19.95 -0.55
N ARG A 14 12.28 -20.25 0.29
CA ARG A 14 11.46 -21.48 0.18
C ARG A 14 10.07 -21.19 -0.40
N ARG A 15 9.70 -21.86 -1.50
CA ARG A 15 8.34 -21.77 -2.07
C ARG A 15 7.33 -22.52 -1.21
N SER A 16 6.73 -21.81 -0.27
CA SER A 16 5.83 -22.39 0.74
C SER A 16 4.46 -21.73 0.79
N LEU A 17 4.29 -20.56 0.18
CA LEU A 17 3.06 -19.78 0.32
C LEU A 17 1.94 -20.38 -0.53
N SER A 18 0.79 -20.60 0.11
CA SER A 18 -0.45 -20.99 -0.57
C SER A 18 -1.13 -19.76 -1.19
N ASN A 19 -2.06 -19.97 -2.13
CA ASN A 19 -2.90 -18.89 -2.68
C ASN A 19 -3.60 -18.09 -1.57
N ARG A 20 -4.04 -18.75 -0.50
CA ARG A 20 -4.69 -18.08 0.63
C ARG A 20 -3.72 -17.16 1.36
N ASN A 21 -2.47 -17.58 1.59
CA ASN A 21 -1.46 -16.74 2.24
C ASN A 21 -1.14 -15.52 1.38
N VAL A 22 -0.93 -15.71 0.07
CA VAL A 22 -0.68 -14.62 -0.90
C VAL A 22 -1.80 -13.58 -0.86
N GLN A 23 -3.06 -14.01 -0.92
CA GLN A 23 -4.19 -13.09 -0.87
C GLN A 23 -4.33 -12.40 0.49
N MET A 24 -4.13 -13.11 1.60
CA MET A 24 -4.25 -12.52 2.94
C MET A 24 -3.14 -11.53 3.24
N ILE A 25 -1.90 -11.78 2.79
CA ILE A 25 -0.79 -10.82 2.90
C ILE A 25 -1.09 -9.57 2.07
N ALA A 26 -1.57 -9.73 0.85
CA ALA A 26 -1.92 -8.59 0.01
C ALA A 26 -3.09 -7.77 0.56
N ILE A 27 -4.17 -8.43 1.00
CA ILE A 27 -5.31 -7.75 1.63
C ILE A 27 -4.86 -7.10 2.96
N GLY A 28 -4.04 -7.79 3.75
CA GLY A 28 -3.49 -7.29 5.01
C GLY A 28 -2.64 -6.04 4.81
N GLY A 29 -1.74 -6.06 3.82
CA GLY A 29 -0.91 -4.91 3.46
C GLY A 29 -1.71 -3.74 2.89
N THR A 30 -2.67 -4.02 2.00
CA THR A 30 -3.44 -2.96 1.30
C THR A 30 -4.50 -2.32 2.19
N ILE A 31 -5.24 -3.13 2.96
CA ILE A 31 -6.29 -2.63 3.86
C ILE A 31 -5.63 -2.17 5.15
N GLY A 32 -5.05 -0.98 5.08
CA GLY A 32 -4.44 -0.27 6.21
C GLY A 32 -5.31 0.86 6.71
N THR A 33 -4.65 1.90 7.21
CA THR A 33 -5.33 3.09 7.75
C THR A 33 -5.97 3.95 6.68
N GLY A 34 -5.63 3.77 5.41
CA GLY A 34 -6.23 4.48 4.27
C GLY A 34 -7.75 4.45 4.25
N LEU A 35 -8.37 3.26 4.43
CA LEU A 35 -9.83 3.13 4.49
C LEU A 35 -10.40 3.68 5.80
N PHE A 36 -9.84 3.28 6.94
CA PHE A 36 -10.44 3.54 8.24
C PHE A 36 -10.27 4.99 8.72
N LEU A 37 -9.08 5.55 8.55
CA LEU A 37 -8.76 6.94 8.91
C LEU A 37 -9.20 7.90 7.79
N GLY A 38 -9.00 7.51 6.53
CA GLY A 38 -9.25 8.37 5.38
C GLY A 38 -10.71 8.53 4.99
N SER A 39 -11.58 7.55 5.33
CA SER A 39 -13.00 7.59 4.93
C SER A 39 -13.76 8.81 5.44
N GLY A 40 -13.59 9.21 6.70
CA GLY A 40 -14.28 10.39 7.25
C GLY A 40 -13.92 11.68 6.51
N THR A 41 -12.62 11.91 6.30
CA THR A 41 -12.11 13.06 5.56
C THR A 41 -12.50 13.04 4.08
N THR A 42 -12.47 11.88 3.44
CA THR A 42 -12.77 11.78 2.00
C THR A 42 -14.27 11.85 1.72
N ILE A 43 -15.13 11.26 2.56
CA ILE A 43 -16.58 11.42 2.44
C ILE A 43 -16.99 12.87 2.71
N SER A 44 -16.47 13.51 3.76
CA SER A 44 -16.79 14.91 4.03
C SER A 44 -16.35 15.87 2.91
N LYS A 45 -15.28 15.56 2.17
CA LYS A 45 -14.83 16.35 1.02
C LYS A 45 -15.66 16.14 -0.25
N THR A 46 -16.15 14.93 -0.47
CA THR A 46 -16.68 14.52 -1.80
C THR A 46 -18.14 14.08 -1.76
N GLY A 47 -18.69 13.81 -0.59
CA GLY A 47 -19.99 13.19 -0.42
C GLY A 47 -20.03 11.81 -1.09
N PRO A 48 -21.17 11.43 -1.70
CA PRO A 48 -21.34 10.13 -2.33
C PRO A 48 -20.46 9.89 -3.55
N SER A 49 -19.94 10.97 -4.16
CA SER A 49 -19.01 10.87 -5.29
C SER A 49 -17.67 10.21 -4.92
N ILE A 50 -17.39 9.98 -3.63
CA ILE A 50 -16.26 9.17 -3.17
C ILE A 50 -16.23 7.78 -3.82
N LEU A 51 -17.40 7.18 -4.08
CA LEU A 51 -17.51 5.89 -4.73
C LEU A 51 -16.92 5.93 -6.15
N LEU A 52 -17.04 7.05 -6.86
CA LEU A 52 -16.43 7.24 -8.17
C LEU A 52 -14.90 7.32 -8.06
N VAL A 53 -14.37 8.01 -7.05
CA VAL A 53 -12.92 8.10 -6.81
C VAL A 53 -12.33 6.70 -6.57
N TYR A 54 -12.96 5.91 -5.70
CA TYR A 54 -12.57 4.52 -5.44
C TYR A 54 -12.75 3.62 -6.69
N LEU A 55 -13.79 3.83 -7.50
CA LEU A 55 -13.99 3.09 -8.74
C LEU A 55 -12.86 3.33 -9.73
N VAL A 56 -12.57 4.62 -9.98
CA VAL A 56 -11.57 5.05 -10.97
C VAL A 56 -10.19 4.58 -10.55
N LEU A 57 -9.79 4.82 -9.29
CA LEU A 57 -8.53 4.29 -8.77
C LEU A 57 -8.49 2.78 -8.82
N GLY A 58 -9.57 2.10 -8.42
CA GLY A 58 -9.71 0.65 -8.51
C GLY A 58 -9.46 0.11 -9.92
N ILE A 59 -10.00 0.75 -10.96
CA ILE A 59 -9.78 0.38 -12.35
C ILE A 59 -8.30 0.53 -12.71
N PHE A 60 -7.66 1.65 -12.37
CA PHE A 60 -6.25 1.87 -12.73
C PHE A 60 -5.29 0.97 -11.96
N PHE A 61 -5.54 0.72 -10.68
CA PHE A 61 -4.81 -0.28 -9.90
C PHE A 61 -5.05 -1.70 -10.43
N PHE A 62 -6.25 -2.03 -10.94
CA PHE A 62 -6.49 -3.29 -11.64
C PHE A 62 -5.60 -3.43 -12.87
N LEU A 63 -5.59 -2.41 -13.72
CA LEU A 63 -4.79 -2.39 -14.93
C LEU A 63 -3.30 -2.52 -14.61
N MET A 64 -2.82 -1.82 -13.59
CA MET A 64 -1.45 -1.96 -13.09
C MET A 64 -1.15 -3.38 -12.61
N MET A 65 -1.99 -3.95 -11.74
CA MET A 65 -1.80 -5.31 -11.24
C MET A 65 -1.89 -6.36 -12.35
N ARG A 66 -2.69 -6.13 -13.40
CA ARG A 66 -2.71 -6.97 -14.61
C ARG A 66 -1.41 -6.89 -15.38
N ALA A 67 -0.83 -5.70 -15.52
CA ALA A 67 0.47 -5.50 -16.17
C ALA A 67 1.61 -6.19 -15.38
N LEU A 68 1.65 -6.00 -14.06
CA LEU A 68 2.61 -6.69 -13.19
C LEU A 68 2.44 -8.21 -13.25
N GLY A 69 1.21 -8.70 -13.16
CA GLY A 69 0.90 -10.12 -13.24
C GLY A 69 1.29 -10.74 -14.58
N GLU A 70 1.17 -10.00 -15.69
CA GLU A 70 1.58 -10.46 -17.01
C GLU A 70 3.11 -10.61 -17.12
N MET A 71 3.89 -9.68 -16.56
CA MET A 71 5.35 -9.81 -16.50
C MET A 71 5.78 -10.95 -15.57
N LEU A 72 5.19 -11.06 -14.38
CA LEU A 72 5.46 -12.16 -13.43
C LEU A 72 5.07 -13.53 -13.97
N TYR A 73 4.07 -13.59 -14.85
CA TYR A 73 3.70 -14.84 -15.50
C TYR A 73 4.77 -15.32 -16.49
N SER A 74 5.56 -14.40 -17.05
CA SER A 74 6.69 -14.76 -17.93
C SER A 74 7.89 -15.29 -17.17
N ASP A 75 8.18 -14.69 -16.01
CA ASP A 75 9.27 -15.12 -15.15
C ASP A 75 8.86 -15.04 -13.67
N PRO A 76 8.27 -16.11 -13.12
CA PRO A 76 7.84 -16.14 -11.73
C PRO A 76 8.99 -16.35 -10.75
N SER A 77 10.24 -16.43 -11.21
CA SER A 77 11.41 -16.52 -10.33
C SER A 77 11.81 -15.17 -9.75
N GLN A 78 11.33 -14.07 -10.34
CA GLN A 78 11.59 -12.72 -9.86
C GLN A 78 10.81 -12.43 -8.58
N HIS A 79 11.50 -11.87 -7.59
CA HIS A 79 10.94 -11.57 -6.26
C HIS A 79 10.33 -10.17 -6.14
N THR A 80 10.64 -9.28 -7.08
CA THR A 80 10.10 -7.93 -7.11
C THR A 80 9.78 -7.54 -8.54
N PHE A 81 8.73 -6.74 -8.71
CA PHE A 81 8.41 -6.20 -10.02
C PHE A 81 9.48 -5.20 -10.52
N VAL A 82 10.30 -4.66 -9.61
CA VAL A 82 11.43 -3.79 -9.95
C VAL A 82 12.44 -4.52 -10.86
N ALA A 83 12.59 -5.84 -10.73
CA ALA A 83 13.47 -6.62 -11.60
C ALA A 83 13.06 -6.54 -13.08
N PHE A 84 11.75 -6.49 -13.37
CA PHE A 84 11.26 -6.27 -14.74
C PHE A 84 11.54 -4.87 -15.23
N ILE A 85 11.52 -3.87 -14.35
CA ILE A 85 11.87 -2.49 -14.70
C ILE A 85 13.35 -2.43 -15.08
N THR A 86 14.23 -3.05 -14.29
CA THR A 86 15.66 -3.20 -14.61
C THR A 86 15.86 -3.93 -15.94
N ARG A 87 15.16 -5.05 -16.16
CA ARG A 87 15.29 -5.86 -17.39
C ARG A 87 14.86 -5.11 -18.65
N TYR A 88 13.76 -4.37 -18.60
CA TYR A 88 13.15 -3.78 -19.80
C TYR A 88 13.46 -2.28 -20.01
N LEU A 89 13.82 -1.55 -18.95
CA LEU A 89 14.21 -0.13 -19.02
C LEU A 89 15.70 0.11 -18.74
N GLY A 90 16.44 -0.95 -18.41
CA GLY A 90 17.88 -0.92 -18.21
C GLY A 90 18.30 -0.68 -16.75
N PRO A 91 19.60 -0.90 -16.45
CA PRO A 91 20.09 -0.87 -15.07
C PRO A 91 19.93 0.49 -14.39
N THR A 92 20.01 1.61 -15.11
CA THR A 92 19.87 2.97 -14.53
C THR A 92 18.50 3.15 -13.92
N VAL A 93 17.48 2.86 -14.73
CA VAL A 93 16.09 3.01 -14.35
C VAL A 93 15.74 1.99 -13.27
N GLY A 94 16.28 0.78 -13.37
CA GLY A 94 16.18 -0.23 -12.32
C GLY A 94 16.68 0.26 -10.97
N HIS A 95 17.91 0.78 -10.91
CA HIS A 95 18.51 1.29 -9.68
C HIS A 95 17.74 2.49 -9.09
N PHE A 96 17.37 3.46 -9.94
CA PHE A 96 16.52 4.58 -9.53
C PHE A 96 15.19 4.10 -8.93
N THR A 97 14.54 3.15 -9.60
CA THR A 97 13.25 2.62 -9.18
C THR A 97 13.36 1.83 -7.89
N GLY A 98 14.45 1.07 -7.72
CA GLY A 98 14.72 0.32 -6.50
C GLY A 98 14.78 1.23 -5.28
N TRP A 99 15.57 2.31 -5.32
CA TRP A 99 15.64 3.27 -4.21
C TRP A 99 14.34 4.05 -4.00
N THR A 100 13.68 4.45 -5.09
CA THR A 100 12.40 5.17 -5.03
C THR A 100 11.32 4.30 -4.38
N TYR A 101 11.27 3.01 -4.71
CA TYR A 101 10.35 2.07 -4.08
C TYR A 101 10.69 1.82 -2.61
N TRP A 102 11.96 1.71 -2.25
CA TRP A 102 12.38 1.63 -0.84
C TRP A 102 11.89 2.84 -0.03
N LEU A 103 12.09 4.06 -0.56
CA LEU A 103 11.60 5.29 0.09
C LEU A 103 10.07 5.31 0.20
N GLY A 104 9.34 4.87 -0.83
CA GLY A 104 7.89 4.72 -0.77
C GLY A 104 7.45 3.80 0.36
N LEU A 105 8.06 2.61 0.47
CA LEU A 105 7.80 1.66 1.58
C LEU A 105 8.07 2.30 2.95
N SER A 106 9.16 3.07 3.07
CA SER A 106 9.48 3.79 4.29
C SER A 106 8.43 4.84 4.62
N PHE A 107 8.01 5.68 3.68
CA PHE A 107 6.97 6.70 3.92
C PHE A 107 5.62 6.09 4.28
N CYS A 108 5.22 4.97 3.66
CA CYS A 108 4.06 4.18 4.10
C CYS A 108 4.17 3.75 5.56
N ALA A 109 5.30 3.18 5.96
CA ALA A 109 5.52 2.76 7.34
C ALA A 109 5.45 3.94 8.31
N MET A 110 5.98 5.11 7.92
CA MET A 110 5.86 6.35 8.71
C MET A 110 4.39 6.78 8.88
N ALA A 111 3.58 6.68 7.82
CA ALA A 111 2.15 6.97 7.86
C ALA A 111 1.41 6.04 8.83
N GLU A 112 1.66 4.73 8.75
CA GLU A 112 1.02 3.74 9.62
C GLU A 112 1.44 3.90 11.09
N ILE A 113 2.73 4.17 11.38
CA ILE A 113 3.21 4.49 12.73
C ILE A 113 2.48 5.71 13.31
N THR A 114 2.30 6.75 12.49
CA THR A 114 1.59 7.97 12.90
C THR A 114 0.13 7.67 13.23
N ALA A 115 -0.54 6.88 12.40
CA ALA A 115 -1.92 6.46 12.63
C ALA A 115 -2.06 5.59 13.89
N ILE A 116 -1.17 4.63 14.12
CA ILE A 116 -1.12 3.82 15.36
C ILE A 116 -1.13 4.71 16.60
N SER A 117 -0.30 5.76 16.62
CA SER A 117 -0.23 6.68 17.75
C SER A 117 -1.55 7.40 18.02
N THR A 118 -2.25 7.80 16.95
CA THR A 118 -3.57 8.43 17.05
C THR A 118 -4.61 7.47 17.63
N TYR A 119 -4.58 6.20 17.21
CA TYR A 119 -5.51 5.19 17.72
C TYR A 119 -5.20 4.78 19.16
N VAL A 120 -3.94 4.66 19.56
CA VAL A 120 -3.58 4.33 20.96
C VAL A 120 -4.00 5.45 21.92
N GLN A 121 -3.92 6.72 21.50
CA GLN A 121 -4.35 7.87 22.28
C GLN A 121 -5.86 7.88 22.60
N PHE A 122 -6.68 7.05 21.93
CA PHE A 122 -8.05 6.82 22.33
C PHE A 122 -8.16 6.28 23.77
N TRP A 123 -7.29 5.34 24.15
CA TRP A 123 -7.26 4.78 25.52
C TRP A 123 -6.27 5.52 26.42
N PHE A 124 -5.18 6.02 25.85
CA PHE A 124 -4.08 6.65 26.59
C PHE A 124 -3.79 8.07 26.06
N PRO A 125 -4.72 9.02 26.21
CA PRO A 125 -4.60 10.36 25.62
C PRO A 125 -3.45 11.18 26.18
N THR A 126 -2.97 10.84 27.38
CA THR A 126 -1.86 11.53 28.05
C THR A 126 -0.49 11.07 27.57
N ILE A 127 -0.39 9.94 26.85
CA ILE A 127 0.90 9.45 26.35
C ILE A 127 1.24 10.21 25.05
N PRO A 128 2.41 10.89 24.99
CA PRO A 128 2.88 11.55 23.79
C PRO A 128 2.97 10.59 22.58
N SER A 129 2.60 11.08 21.40
CA SER A 129 2.59 10.28 20.18
C SER A 129 3.95 9.64 19.89
N TRP A 130 5.05 10.37 20.05
CA TRP A 130 6.40 9.87 19.79
C TRP A 130 6.78 8.64 20.65
N ILE A 131 6.32 8.56 21.91
CA ILE A 131 6.58 7.40 22.79
C ILE A 131 5.88 6.17 22.23
N ILE A 132 4.60 6.33 21.88
CA ILE A 132 3.79 5.23 21.32
C ILE A 132 4.45 4.73 20.03
N GLN A 133 4.87 5.65 19.17
CA GLN A 133 5.53 5.34 17.90
C GLN A 133 6.83 4.56 18.10
N LEU A 134 7.69 4.97 19.05
CA LEU A 134 8.92 4.24 19.37
C LEU A 134 8.66 2.84 19.90
N VAL A 135 7.67 2.68 20.80
CA VAL A 135 7.30 1.38 21.36
C VAL A 135 6.81 0.43 20.27
N PHE A 136 5.89 0.90 19.40
CA PHE A 136 5.36 0.07 18.31
C PHE A 136 6.40 -0.24 17.24
N LEU A 137 7.23 0.73 16.85
CA LEU A 137 8.33 0.52 15.92
C LEU A 137 9.33 -0.50 16.47
N GLY A 138 9.78 -0.34 17.72
CA GLY A 138 10.71 -1.28 18.36
C GLY A 138 10.12 -2.69 18.50
N THR A 139 8.84 -2.79 18.87
CA THR A 139 8.15 -4.08 19.00
C THR A 139 8.05 -4.79 17.66
N LEU A 140 7.53 -4.12 16.61
CA LEU A 140 7.32 -4.74 15.31
C LEU A 140 8.63 -4.98 14.56
N ALA A 141 9.62 -4.08 14.67
CA ALA A 141 10.96 -4.34 14.17
C ALA A 141 11.57 -5.56 14.86
N GLY A 142 11.45 -5.68 16.19
CA GLY A 142 11.90 -6.85 16.95
C GLY A 142 11.25 -8.16 16.48
N VAL A 143 9.94 -8.16 16.21
CA VAL A 143 9.23 -9.32 15.64
C VAL A 143 9.83 -9.71 14.29
N ASN A 144 10.13 -8.74 13.43
CA ASN A 144 10.74 -8.98 12.11
C ASN A 144 12.16 -9.55 12.18
N LEU A 145 12.89 -9.34 13.28
CA LEU A 145 14.24 -9.85 13.48
C LEU A 145 14.27 -11.30 14.00
N ILE A 146 13.21 -11.77 14.67
CA ILE A 146 13.22 -13.06 15.38
C ILE A 146 12.83 -14.23 14.47
N ALA A 147 11.82 -14.10 13.60
CA ALA A 147 11.48 -15.19 12.65
C ALA A 147 10.59 -14.74 11.48
N ALA A 148 11.07 -14.94 10.25
CA ALA A 148 10.25 -14.79 9.03
C ALA A 148 9.00 -15.70 9.03
N LYS A 149 9.06 -16.85 9.72
CA LYS A 149 7.92 -17.77 9.82
C LYS A 149 6.80 -17.25 10.73
N LEU A 150 7.11 -16.39 11.71
CA LEU A 150 6.09 -15.75 12.55
C LEU A 150 5.31 -14.68 11.79
N PHE A 151 5.93 -14.04 10.81
CA PHE A 151 5.32 -12.98 10.00
C PHE A 151 4.06 -13.47 9.26
N GLY A 152 4.16 -14.58 8.51
CA GLY A 152 3.04 -15.05 7.68
C GLY A 152 1.81 -15.49 8.48
N GLU A 153 2.01 -16.08 9.66
CA GLU A 153 0.91 -16.47 10.55
C GLU A 153 0.34 -15.24 11.28
N ALA A 154 1.18 -14.35 11.80
CA ALA A 154 0.72 -13.10 12.43
C ALA A 154 -0.11 -12.25 11.46
N GLU A 155 0.34 -12.11 10.21
CA GLU A 155 -0.41 -11.38 9.20
C GLU A 155 -1.71 -12.05 8.81
N PHE A 156 -1.75 -13.39 8.78
CA PHE A 156 -2.99 -14.09 8.57
C PHE A 156 -4.04 -13.72 9.63
N TRP A 157 -3.65 -13.71 10.90
CA TRP A 157 -4.56 -13.36 12.01
C TRP A 157 -4.94 -11.87 12.00
N PHE A 158 -4.00 -10.96 11.77
CA PHE A 158 -4.32 -9.54 11.70
C PHE A 158 -5.20 -9.19 10.50
N ALA A 159 -4.94 -9.77 9.33
CA ALA A 159 -5.80 -9.62 8.16
C ALA A 159 -7.20 -10.21 8.40
N LEU A 160 -7.31 -11.29 9.17
CA LEU A 160 -8.61 -11.87 9.52
C LEU A 160 -9.45 -10.92 10.41
N ILE A 161 -8.84 -10.31 11.43
CA ILE A 161 -9.52 -9.37 12.33
C ILE A 161 -10.14 -8.21 11.54
N LYS A 162 -9.37 -7.57 10.65
CA LYS A 162 -9.86 -6.44 9.84
C LYS A 162 -10.96 -6.85 8.85
N ILE A 163 -10.83 -8.01 8.19
CA ILE A 163 -11.84 -8.49 7.24
C ILE A 163 -13.16 -8.80 7.98
N VAL A 164 -13.09 -9.48 9.13
CA VAL A 164 -14.28 -9.78 9.94
C VAL A 164 -14.97 -8.49 10.38
N ALA A 165 -14.22 -7.47 10.79
CA ALA A 165 -14.80 -6.19 11.19
C ALA A 165 -15.49 -5.44 10.04
N ILE A 166 -14.90 -5.45 8.84
CA ILE A 166 -15.53 -4.85 7.64
C ILE A 166 -16.80 -5.62 7.27
N LEU A 167 -16.76 -6.95 7.29
CA LEU A 167 -17.94 -7.77 7.01
C LEU A 167 -19.04 -7.55 8.05
N ALA A 168 -18.68 -7.43 9.33
CA ALA A 168 -19.62 -7.11 10.40
C ALA A 168 -20.25 -5.72 10.20
N LEU A 169 -19.46 -4.73 9.79
CA LEU A 169 -19.97 -3.40 9.45
C LEU A 169 -20.99 -3.48 8.30
N ILE A 170 -20.61 -4.15 7.20
CA ILE A 170 -21.44 -4.28 6.02
C ILE A 170 -22.75 -4.99 6.37
N ALA A 171 -22.68 -6.11 7.10
CA ALA A 171 -23.85 -6.87 7.52
C ALA A 171 -24.76 -6.06 8.46
N THR A 172 -24.18 -5.38 9.45
CA THR A 172 -24.92 -4.54 10.40
C THR A 172 -25.66 -3.44 9.69
N GLY A 173 -24.99 -2.69 8.82
CA GLY A 173 -25.65 -1.59 8.16
C GLY A 173 -26.56 -1.98 7.01
N ALA A 174 -26.31 -3.10 6.33
CA ALA A 174 -27.32 -3.71 5.46
C ALA A 174 -28.59 -4.04 6.24
N PHE A 175 -28.46 -4.69 7.41
CA PHE A 175 -29.60 -4.98 8.28
C PHE A 175 -30.33 -3.71 8.72
N MET A 176 -29.60 -2.67 9.15
CA MET A 176 -30.21 -1.38 9.53
C MET A 176 -30.96 -0.72 8.37
N MET A 177 -30.41 -0.76 7.16
CA MET A 177 -31.05 -0.20 5.97
C MET A 177 -32.30 -1.00 5.55
N PHE A 178 -32.26 -2.34 5.59
CA PHE A 178 -33.42 -3.16 5.26
C PHE A 178 -34.54 -3.03 6.31
N SER A 179 -34.19 -2.96 7.59
CA SER A 179 -35.13 -2.76 8.69
C SER A 179 -35.61 -1.32 8.85
N HIS A 180 -35.08 -0.36 8.08
CA HIS A 180 -35.37 1.07 8.21
C HIS A 180 -35.16 1.59 9.64
N SER A 181 -34.10 1.08 10.30
CA SER A 181 -33.78 1.38 11.69
C SER A 181 -33.73 2.90 11.94
N VAL A 182 -34.41 3.33 13.00
CA VAL A 182 -34.42 4.74 13.43
C VAL A 182 -33.06 5.07 14.04
N THR A 183 -32.48 6.17 13.58
CA THR A 183 -31.25 6.77 14.11
C THR A 183 -31.56 8.21 14.56
N PRO A 184 -30.71 8.86 15.37
CA PRO A 184 -30.86 10.27 15.72
C PRO A 184 -30.81 11.22 14.51
N LEU A 185 -30.36 10.74 13.33
CA LEU A 185 -30.19 11.51 12.11
C LEU A 185 -31.26 11.18 11.04
N GLY A 186 -32.31 10.44 11.41
CA GLY A 186 -33.33 9.94 10.49
C GLY A 186 -33.32 8.41 10.42
N HIS A 187 -33.69 7.84 9.28
CA HIS A 187 -33.71 6.38 9.10
C HIS A 187 -32.49 5.92 8.33
N ALA A 188 -31.93 4.78 8.73
CA ALA A 188 -30.95 4.09 7.89
C ALA A 188 -31.66 3.65 6.59
N SER A 189 -31.20 4.15 5.45
CA SER A 189 -31.76 3.86 4.14
C SER A 189 -30.75 4.16 3.04
N ILE A 190 -30.80 3.42 1.94
CA ILE A 190 -30.04 3.75 0.73
C ILE A 190 -30.37 5.15 0.20
N GLN A 191 -31.56 5.68 0.55
CA GLN A 191 -31.95 7.04 0.21
C GLN A 191 -31.00 8.09 0.81
N ASN A 192 -30.34 7.83 1.95
CA ASN A 192 -29.38 8.77 2.54
C ASN A 192 -28.18 9.07 1.63
N ILE A 193 -27.91 8.22 0.63
CA ILE A 193 -26.86 8.41 -0.37
C ILE A 193 -27.34 9.30 -1.53
N SER A 194 -28.61 9.16 -1.93
CA SER A 194 -29.18 9.85 -3.10
C SER A 194 -29.89 11.15 -2.73
N GLN A 195 -30.41 11.25 -1.51
CA GLN A 195 -31.01 12.46 -0.98
C GLN A 195 -29.94 13.54 -0.87
N ASN A 196 -30.26 14.73 -1.39
CA ASN A 196 -29.35 15.86 -1.53
C ASN A 196 -28.08 15.56 -2.34
N PHE A 197 -28.05 14.51 -3.16
CA PHE A 197 -26.86 14.15 -3.93
C PHE A 197 -26.37 15.33 -4.76
N SER A 198 -25.09 15.66 -4.56
CA SER A 198 -24.33 16.53 -5.43
C SER A 198 -23.06 15.78 -5.83
N MET A 199 -22.72 15.80 -7.12
CA MET A 199 -21.50 15.15 -7.60
C MET A 199 -20.25 15.85 -7.05
N PHE A 200 -20.33 17.16 -6.81
CA PHE A 200 -19.22 17.97 -6.31
C PHE A 200 -19.72 18.93 -5.22
N PRO A 201 -20.09 18.42 -4.03
CA PRO A 201 -20.77 19.22 -3.00
C PRO A 201 -19.93 20.38 -2.48
N HIS A 202 -18.61 20.22 -2.51
CA HIS A 202 -17.63 21.24 -2.11
C HIS A 202 -16.75 21.71 -3.29
N GLY A 203 -17.24 21.52 -4.52
CA GLY A 203 -16.55 21.89 -5.75
C GLY A 203 -15.57 20.82 -6.27
N ALA A 204 -15.15 20.99 -7.53
CA ALA A 204 -14.30 20.03 -8.24
C ALA A 204 -12.92 19.85 -7.57
N MET A 205 -12.36 20.92 -6.98
CA MET A 205 -11.07 20.84 -6.29
C MET A 205 -11.14 19.96 -5.05
N SER A 206 -12.22 20.01 -4.26
CA SER A 206 -12.38 19.12 -3.11
C SER A 206 -12.51 17.66 -3.53
N PHE A 207 -13.18 17.38 -4.65
CA PHE A 207 -13.23 16.06 -5.26
C PHE A 207 -11.86 15.55 -5.69
N ILE A 208 -11.10 16.38 -6.41
CA ILE A 208 -9.73 16.07 -6.83
C ILE A 208 -8.82 15.83 -5.61
N SER A 209 -8.98 16.61 -4.54
CA SER A 209 -8.17 16.48 -3.32
C SER A 209 -8.40 15.20 -2.51
N ALA A 210 -9.41 14.40 -2.87
CA ALA A 210 -9.64 13.09 -2.25
C ALA A 210 -8.82 11.97 -2.91
N PHE A 211 -8.41 12.14 -4.17
CA PHE A 211 -7.66 11.12 -4.90
C PHE A 211 -6.38 10.68 -4.19
N PRO A 212 -5.52 11.58 -3.65
CA PRO A 212 -4.31 11.17 -2.94
C PRO A 212 -4.57 10.27 -1.73
N MET A 213 -5.59 10.57 -0.93
CA MET A 213 -5.93 9.76 0.24
C MET A 213 -6.48 8.39 -0.17
N VAL A 214 -7.29 8.34 -1.24
CA VAL A 214 -7.81 7.07 -1.76
C VAL A 214 -6.69 6.28 -2.46
N PHE A 215 -5.77 6.94 -3.16
CA PHE A 215 -4.58 6.32 -3.76
C PHE A 215 -3.73 5.64 -2.69
N PHE A 216 -3.47 6.34 -1.58
CA PHE A 216 -2.79 5.79 -0.40
C PHE A 216 -3.49 4.52 0.10
N ALA A 217 -4.83 4.49 0.12
CA ALA A 217 -5.60 3.32 0.53
C ALA A 217 -5.46 2.09 -0.40
N PHE A 218 -4.87 2.23 -1.59
CA PHE A 218 -4.58 1.12 -2.50
C PHE A 218 -3.11 0.68 -2.49
N GLN A 219 -2.22 1.41 -1.81
CA GLN A 219 -0.80 1.03 -1.69
C GLN A 219 -0.65 -0.28 -0.91
N GLY A 220 0.35 -1.10 -1.24
CA GLY A 220 0.54 -2.43 -0.69
C GLY A 220 -0.15 -3.55 -1.48
N ILE A 221 -0.95 -3.22 -2.50
CA ILE A 221 -1.58 -4.22 -3.38
C ILE A 221 -0.56 -4.99 -4.20
N GLU A 222 0.56 -4.35 -4.52
CA GLU A 222 1.71 -4.94 -5.19
C GLU A 222 2.40 -6.01 -4.35
N PHE A 223 2.14 -6.16 -3.04
CA PHE A 223 2.67 -7.28 -2.27
C PHE A 223 2.18 -8.65 -2.77
N VAL A 224 1.10 -8.68 -3.57
CA VAL A 224 0.77 -9.87 -4.38
C VAL A 224 1.96 -10.28 -5.24
N SER A 225 2.64 -9.34 -5.90
CA SER A 225 3.80 -9.64 -6.76
C SER A 225 4.96 -10.27 -6.01
N ILE A 226 5.29 -9.73 -4.84
CA ILE A 226 6.42 -10.19 -4.03
C ILE A 226 6.16 -11.62 -3.53
N THR A 227 4.94 -11.87 -3.06
CA THR A 227 4.57 -13.18 -2.51
C THR A 227 4.38 -14.26 -3.58
N ILE A 228 4.21 -13.90 -4.85
CA ILE A 228 4.14 -14.86 -5.97
C ILE A 228 5.48 -15.59 -6.17
N GLY A 229 6.62 -14.92 -6.00
CA GLY A 229 7.95 -15.54 -6.12
C GLY A 229 8.21 -16.64 -5.08
N GLU A 230 7.49 -16.59 -3.96
CA GLU A 230 7.53 -17.58 -2.88
C GLU A 230 6.34 -18.56 -2.90
N ALA A 231 5.53 -18.55 -3.95
CA ALA A 231 4.32 -19.35 -4.04
C ALA A 231 4.58 -20.77 -4.58
N GLN A 232 3.82 -21.76 -4.12
CA GLN A 232 4.01 -23.18 -4.52
C GLN A 232 3.69 -23.43 -6.01
N THR A 233 2.72 -22.71 -6.57
CA THR A 233 2.28 -22.83 -7.98
C THR A 233 2.10 -21.46 -8.64
N PRO A 234 3.19 -20.72 -8.92
CA PRO A 234 3.13 -19.30 -9.27
C PRO A 234 2.17 -18.98 -10.43
N HIS A 235 2.24 -19.70 -11.55
CA HIS A 235 1.37 -19.46 -12.71
C HIS A 235 -0.13 -19.55 -12.42
N LYS A 236 -0.56 -20.53 -11.59
CA LYS A 236 -1.96 -20.70 -11.20
C LYS A 236 -2.39 -19.62 -10.20
N ILE A 237 -1.48 -19.29 -9.28
CA ILE A 237 -1.71 -18.31 -8.21
C ILE A 237 -1.77 -16.90 -8.77
N ILE A 238 -0.90 -16.51 -9.70
CA ILE A 238 -0.89 -15.20 -10.37
C ILE A 238 -2.29 -14.85 -10.90
N LYS A 239 -2.89 -15.77 -11.70
CA LYS A 239 -4.20 -15.53 -12.32
C LYS A 239 -5.31 -15.28 -11.29
N LYS A 240 -5.28 -15.99 -10.17
CA LYS A 240 -6.28 -15.85 -9.10
C LYS A 240 -6.00 -14.64 -8.24
N ALA A 241 -4.79 -14.50 -7.72
CA ALA A 241 -4.40 -13.44 -6.80
C ALA A 241 -4.58 -12.06 -7.43
N VAL A 242 -4.17 -11.85 -8.69
CA VAL A 242 -4.33 -10.55 -9.35
C VAL A 242 -5.80 -10.14 -9.51
N ASN A 243 -6.69 -11.08 -9.86
CA ASN A 243 -8.09 -10.75 -10.12
C ASN A 243 -8.94 -10.75 -8.83
N GLU A 244 -8.76 -11.75 -7.97
CA GLU A 244 -9.59 -11.93 -6.77
C GLU A 244 -9.22 -10.94 -5.65
N THR A 245 -7.94 -10.62 -5.46
CA THR A 245 -7.50 -9.74 -4.37
C THR A 245 -8.09 -8.34 -4.54
N LEU A 246 -7.95 -7.75 -5.73
CA LEU A 246 -8.47 -6.41 -5.98
C LEU A 246 -10.01 -6.38 -5.91
N LEU A 247 -10.69 -7.38 -6.48
CA LEU A 247 -12.15 -7.44 -6.43
C LEU A 247 -12.63 -7.47 -4.97
N LYS A 248 -11.98 -8.25 -4.10
CA LYS A 248 -12.30 -8.30 -2.67
C LYS A 248 -12.07 -6.95 -1.99
N ILE A 249 -10.93 -6.30 -2.26
CA ILE A 249 -10.62 -4.96 -1.72
C ILE A 249 -11.70 -3.95 -2.15
N LEU A 250 -12.09 -3.95 -3.43
CA LEU A 250 -13.15 -3.07 -3.93
C LEU A 250 -14.50 -3.36 -3.28
N ILE A 251 -14.88 -4.63 -3.13
CA ILE A 251 -16.11 -5.01 -2.43
C ILE A 251 -16.10 -4.50 -0.98
N PHE A 252 -14.97 -4.64 -0.28
CA PHE A 252 -14.83 -4.14 1.09
C PHE A 252 -14.89 -2.62 1.17
N TYR A 253 -14.23 -1.91 0.25
CA TYR A 253 -14.21 -0.45 0.21
C TYR A 253 -15.60 0.11 -0.14
N PHE A 254 -16.21 -0.36 -1.23
CA PHE A 254 -17.56 0.07 -1.64
C PHE A 254 -18.60 -0.32 -0.60
N GLY A 255 -18.58 -1.57 -0.14
CA GLY A 255 -19.53 -2.06 0.84
C GLY A 255 -19.50 -1.22 2.11
N ALA A 256 -18.31 -0.94 2.65
CA ALA A 256 -18.17 -0.10 3.84
C ALA A 256 -18.69 1.33 3.59
N LEU A 257 -18.30 1.97 2.48
CA LEU A 257 -18.70 3.36 2.18
C LEU A 257 -20.21 3.50 1.93
N ILE A 258 -20.81 2.59 1.16
CA ILE A 258 -22.27 2.55 0.91
C ILE A 258 -23.01 2.41 2.24
N VAL A 259 -22.56 1.49 3.09
CA VAL A 259 -23.22 1.23 4.36
C VAL A 259 -23.08 2.41 5.32
N ILE A 260 -21.90 3.02 5.41
CA ILE A 260 -21.68 4.22 6.22
C ILE A 260 -22.63 5.34 5.80
N MET A 261 -22.69 5.66 4.49
CA MET A 261 -23.53 6.74 3.97
C MET A 261 -25.03 6.37 3.94
N GLY A 262 -25.36 5.08 3.93
CA GLY A 262 -26.72 4.58 4.03
C GLY A 262 -27.29 4.69 5.46
N ILE A 263 -26.45 4.58 6.49
CA ILE A 263 -26.87 4.77 7.88
C ILE A 263 -26.82 6.25 8.27
N ILE A 264 -25.74 6.93 7.90
CA ILE A 264 -25.48 8.33 8.26
C ILE A 264 -25.56 9.16 6.99
N PRO A 265 -26.51 10.10 6.87
CA PRO A 265 -26.55 10.98 5.71
C PRO A 265 -25.20 11.67 5.53
N TRP A 266 -24.68 11.65 4.31
CA TRP A 266 -23.31 12.07 4.02
C TRP A 266 -23.03 13.54 4.41
N THR A 267 -24.05 14.38 4.47
CA THR A 267 -24.00 15.78 4.92
C THR A 267 -23.72 15.94 6.41
N HIS A 268 -23.94 14.90 7.21
CA HIS A 268 -23.74 14.90 8.67
C HIS A 268 -22.45 14.17 9.10
N LEU A 269 -21.66 13.65 8.16
CA LEU A 269 -20.41 12.97 8.47
C LEU A 269 -19.31 13.98 8.82
N ASN A 270 -18.84 13.92 10.07
CA ASN A 270 -17.72 14.72 10.55
C ASN A 270 -16.37 14.09 10.17
N ALA A 271 -15.48 14.88 9.55
CA ALA A 271 -14.12 14.48 9.20
C ALA A 271 -13.27 14.02 10.40
N ALA A 272 -13.50 14.58 11.59
CA ALA A 272 -12.73 14.31 12.80
C ALA A 272 -13.14 13.02 13.53
N SER A 273 -14.26 12.40 13.16
CA SER A 273 -14.79 11.21 13.82
C SER A 273 -14.76 10.02 12.87
N SER A 274 -14.29 8.86 13.33
CA SER A 274 -14.29 7.64 12.52
C SER A 274 -15.74 7.23 12.16
N PRO A 275 -16.10 7.18 10.87
CA PRO A 275 -17.46 6.76 10.46
C PRO A 275 -17.77 5.31 10.85
N PHE A 276 -16.74 4.47 10.89
CA PHE A 276 -16.85 3.08 11.35
C PHE A 276 -17.34 3.02 12.80
N VAL A 277 -16.77 3.82 13.69
CA VAL A 277 -17.21 3.90 15.09
C VAL A 277 -18.65 4.41 15.19
N GLN A 278 -19.01 5.43 14.40
CA GLN A 278 -20.34 6.03 14.44
C GLN A 278 -21.44 5.03 14.07
N VAL A 279 -21.24 4.24 13.01
CA VAL A 279 -22.21 3.21 12.58
C VAL A 279 -22.53 2.24 13.71
N PHE A 280 -21.53 1.67 14.37
CA PHE A 280 -21.77 0.69 15.44
C PHE A 280 -22.36 1.33 16.70
N LYS A 281 -22.04 2.60 16.99
CA LYS A 281 -22.72 3.34 18.07
C LYS A 281 -24.21 3.50 17.77
N LEU A 282 -24.55 3.85 16.53
CA LEU A 282 -25.95 3.98 16.08
C LEU A 282 -26.69 2.65 16.07
N ALA A 283 -25.99 1.54 15.83
CA ALA A 283 -26.53 0.19 15.95
C ALA A 283 -26.77 -0.25 17.42
N GLY A 284 -26.51 0.61 18.41
CA GLY A 284 -26.77 0.33 19.81
C GLY A 284 -25.66 -0.45 20.51
N PHE A 285 -24.45 -0.51 19.94
CA PHE A 285 -23.31 -1.22 20.53
C PHE A 285 -22.42 -0.24 21.35
N PRO A 286 -22.51 -0.19 22.70
CA PRO A 286 -21.85 0.87 23.47
C PRO A 286 -20.32 0.80 23.42
N ALA A 287 -19.78 -0.41 23.29
CA ALA A 287 -18.34 -0.66 23.14
C ALA A 287 -17.81 -0.44 21.71
N ALA A 288 -18.64 0.06 20.79
CA ALA A 288 -18.30 0.29 19.38
C ALA A 288 -17.01 1.07 19.18
N ALA A 289 -16.85 2.16 19.95
CA ALA A 289 -15.65 2.97 19.86
C ALA A 289 -14.39 2.16 20.18
N ALA A 290 -14.37 1.48 21.33
CA ALA A 290 -13.20 0.71 21.75
C ALA A 290 -12.91 -0.46 20.80
N ILE A 291 -13.92 -1.23 20.39
CA ILE A 291 -13.71 -2.40 19.51
C ILE A 291 -13.22 -1.97 18.13
N ILE A 292 -13.86 -0.98 17.51
CA ILE A 292 -13.44 -0.53 16.18
C ILE A 292 -12.06 0.12 16.26
N ASN A 293 -11.80 0.93 17.29
CA ASN A 293 -10.47 1.49 17.49
C ASN A 293 -9.40 0.40 17.65
N PHE A 294 -9.72 -0.71 18.33
CA PHE A 294 -8.84 -1.89 18.43
C PHE A 294 -8.63 -2.58 17.09
N VAL A 295 -9.71 -2.81 16.32
CA VAL A 295 -9.61 -3.36 14.96
C VAL A 295 -8.71 -2.50 14.10
N VAL A 296 -8.89 -1.18 14.09
CA VAL A 296 -8.08 -0.29 13.26
C VAL A 296 -6.63 -0.25 13.72
N LEU A 297 -6.38 -0.28 15.04
CA LEU A 297 -5.03 -0.39 15.59
C LEU A 297 -4.34 -1.69 15.11
N THR A 298 -5.03 -2.84 15.16
CA THR A 298 -4.49 -4.10 14.62
C THR A 298 -4.27 -4.04 13.11
N SER A 299 -5.14 -3.34 12.39
CA SER A 299 -5.02 -3.14 10.94
C SER A 299 -3.78 -2.32 10.58
N ALA A 300 -3.58 -1.18 11.25
CA ALA A 300 -2.42 -0.31 11.09
C ALA A 300 -1.11 -1.02 11.48
N SER A 301 -1.14 -1.78 12.58
CA SER A 301 0.02 -2.56 13.05
C SER A 301 0.44 -3.64 12.04
N SER A 302 -0.53 -4.29 11.39
CA SER A 302 -0.31 -5.28 10.31
C SER A 302 0.25 -4.65 9.04
N SER A 303 -0.30 -3.51 8.60
CA SER A 303 0.24 -2.76 7.46
C SER A 303 1.67 -2.29 7.75
N LEU A 304 1.92 -1.72 8.94
CA LEU A 304 3.26 -1.32 9.37
C LEU A 304 4.25 -2.48 9.38
N ASN A 305 3.86 -3.62 9.98
CA ASN A 305 4.69 -4.81 10.02
C ASN A 305 5.05 -5.29 8.59
N SER A 306 4.10 -5.25 7.67
CA SER A 306 4.32 -5.57 6.25
C SER A 306 5.27 -4.58 5.56
N PHE A 307 5.15 -3.28 5.83
CA PHE A 307 6.07 -2.28 5.28
C PHE A 307 7.48 -2.39 5.84
N ILE A 308 7.67 -2.64 7.15
CA ILE A 308 8.99 -2.89 7.74
C ILE A 308 9.63 -4.13 7.12
N PHE A 309 8.86 -5.21 6.99
CA PHE A 309 9.29 -6.47 6.40
C PHE A 309 9.74 -6.29 4.94
N SER A 310 8.92 -5.60 4.14
CA SER A 310 9.17 -5.36 2.72
C SER A 310 10.32 -4.37 2.51
N ALA A 311 10.37 -3.27 3.26
CA ALA A 311 11.45 -2.28 3.18
C ALA A 311 12.80 -2.92 3.50
N GLY A 312 12.88 -3.73 4.57
CA GLY A 312 14.12 -4.41 4.95
C GLY A 312 14.62 -5.39 3.88
N ARG A 313 13.73 -6.16 3.25
CA ARG A 313 14.10 -7.08 2.16
C ARG A 313 14.48 -6.36 0.88
N HIS A 314 13.75 -5.31 0.54
CA HIS A 314 14.04 -4.51 -0.63
C HIS A 314 15.37 -3.75 -0.49
N PHE A 315 15.69 -3.27 0.72
CA PHE A 315 17.01 -2.71 1.03
C PHE A 315 18.13 -3.75 0.96
N TYR A 316 17.88 -4.97 1.45
CA TYR A 316 18.81 -6.09 1.29
C TYR A 316 19.09 -6.37 -0.19
N GLN A 317 18.05 -6.38 -1.04
CA GLN A 317 18.20 -6.55 -2.48
C GLN A 317 19.05 -5.43 -3.09
N LEU A 318 18.76 -4.16 -2.76
CA LEU A 318 19.58 -3.02 -3.19
C LEU A 318 21.05 -3.20 -2.80
N ALA A 319 21.32 -3.69 -1.59
CA ALA A 319 22.68 -3.95 -1.13
C ALA A 319 23.36 -5.08 -1.91
N THR A 320 22.64 -6.15 -2.27
CA THR A 320 23.19 -7.24 -3.08
C THR A 320 23.49 -6.84 -4.52
N GLU A 321 22.76 -5.84 -5.06
CA GLU A 321 22.95 -5.33 -6.42
C GLU A 321 24.15 -4.35 -6.53
N THR A 322 24.71 -3.90 -5.41
CA THR A 322 25.94 -3.08 -5.40
C THR A 322 27.20 -3.95 -5.46
N PRO A 323 28.32 -3.43 -6.00
CA PRO A 323 29.60 -4.13 -6.05
C PRO A 323 30.01 -4.75 -4.70
N GLU A 324 30.61 -5.94 -4.72
CA GLU A 324 30.95 -6.71 -3.52
C GLU A 324 31.89 -5.96 -2.56
N ASP A 325 32.77 -5.13 -3.11
CA ASP A 325 33.70 -4.28 -2.38
C ASP A 325 33.03 -3.03 -1.78
N SER A 326 31.80 -2.70 -2.15
CA SER A 326 31.11 -1.54 -1.61
C SER A 326 30.81 -1.67 -0.10
N PHE A 327 30.72 -0.53 0.59
CA PHE A 327 30.28 -0.50 1.99
C PHE A 327 28.88 -1.12 2.16
N MET A 328 27.99 -0.88 1.19
CA MET A 328 26.61 -1.33 1.24
C MET A 328 26.53 -2.86 1.18
N HIS A 329 27.20 -3.48 0.21
CA HIS A 329 27.26 -4.94 0.10
C HIS A 329 27.86 -5.57 1.36
N ARG A 330 29.02 -5.10 1.82
CA ARG A 330 29.74 -5.68 2.98
C ARG A 330 28.92 -5.69 4.28
N HIS A 331 28.05 -4.71 4.50
CA HIS A 331 27.30 -4.57 5.76
C HIS A 331 25.85 -5.01 5.67
N PHE A 332 25.19 -4.84 4.51
CA PHE A 332 23.75 -5.02 4.38
C PHE A 332 23.35 -6.21 3.51
N ALA A 333 24.24 -6.77 2.67
CA ALA A 333 23.96 -7.95 1.84
C ALA A 333 24.13 -9.29 2.57
N LYS A 334 23.89 -9.33 3.89
CA LYS A 334 24.04 -10.53 4.73
C LYS A 334 22.71 -11.02 5.31
N ILE A 335 22.48 -12.34 5.23
CA ILE A 335 21.34 -13.02 5.87
C ILE A 335 21.79 -13.63 7.19
N SER A 336 20.99 -13.46 8.25
CA SER A 336 21.26 -14.05 9.56
C SER A 336 20.97 -15.56 9.60
N LYS A 337 21.39 -16.25 10.67
CA LYS A 337 21.06 -17.67 10.91
C LYS A 337 19.56 -17.95 10.95
N ASN A 338 18.74 -16.93 11.26
CA ASN A 338 17.28 -17.02 11.31
C ASN A 338 16.61 -16.80 9.94
N GLY A 339 17.39 -16.60 8.87
CA GLY A 339 16.88 -16.44 7.50
C GLY A 339 16.32 -15.05 7.20
N VAL A 340 16.73 -14.02 7.95
CA VAL A 340 16.31 -12.62 7.76
C VAL A 340 17.51 -11.67 7.63
N PRO A 341 17.42 -10.61 6.79
CA PRO A 341 18.49 -9.64 6.61
C PRO A 341 18.47 -8.58 7.73
N VAL A 342 19.02 -8.95 8.89
CA VAL A 342 18.96 -8.15 10.13
C VAL A 342 19.46 -6.72 9.94
N ALA A 343 20.63 -6.53 9.32
CA ALA A 343 21.20 -5.20 9.13
C ALA A 343 20.32 -4.28 8.26
N ALA A 344 19.72 -4.84 7.20
CA ALA A 344 18.86 -4.11 6.28
C ALA A 344 17.51 -3.73 6.92
N ILE A 345 16.92 -4.64 7.71
CA ILE A 345 15.71 -4.38 8.50
C ILE A 345 16.00 -3.29 9.54
N THR A 346 17.10 -3.40 10.28
CA THR A 346 17.48 -2.41 11.30
C THR A 346 17.74 -1.04 10.68
N MET A 347 18.41 -0.95 9.53
CA MET A 347 18.59 0.31 8.82
C MET A 347 17.26 0.91 8.38
N SER A 348 16.38 0.10 7.79
CA SER A 348 15.05 0.57 7.37
C SER A 348 14.23 1.06 8.56
N ALA A 349 14.21 0.31 9.68
CA ALA A 349 13.54 0.70 10.91
C ALA A 349 14.16 1.95 11.55
N PHE A 350 15.48 2.12 11.46
CA PHE A 350 16.18 3.31 11.94
C PHE A 350 15.72 4.56 11.18
N CYS A 351 15.56 4.50 9.85
CA CYS A 351 15.01 5.61 9.07
C CYS A 351 13.58 5.98 9.49
N LEU A 352 12.78 5.03 10.02
CA LEU A 352 11.43 5.33 10.52
C LEU A 352 11.42 6.17 11.81
N LEU A 353 12.55 6.29 12.51
CA LEU A 353 12.71 7.18 13.68
C LEU A 353 12.50 8.66 13.34
N ILE A 354 12.51 9.02 12.05
CA ILE A 354 12.11 10.37 11.60
C ILE A 354 10.67 10.68 12.05
N THR A 355 9.76 9.70 12.06
CA THR A 355 8.35 9.89 12.46
C THR A 355 8.17 10.36 13.91
N PRO A 356 8.75 9.68 14.93
CA PRO A 356 8.69 10.18 16.31
C PRO A 356 9.39 11.52 16.49
N LEU A 357 10.45 11.81 15.72
CA LEU A 357 11.07 13.14 15.73
C LEU A 357 10.13 14.22 15.18
N MET A 358 9.44 13.97 14.07
CA MET A 358 8.41 14.87 13.53
C MET A 358 7.26 15.06 14.52
N SER A 359 6.89 14.00 15.24
CA SER A 359 5.81 13.99 16.24
C SER A 359 6.18 14.63 17.58
N LEU A 360 7.41 15.15 17.74
CA LEU A 360 7.75 16.06 18.84
C LEU A 360 7.04 17.42 18.68
N THR A 361 6.68 17.77 17.45
CA THR A 361 5.78 18.89 17.18
C THR A 361 4.33 18.42 17.38
N ASN A 362 3.49 19.20 18.07
CA ASN A 362 2.12 18.80 18.49
C ASN A 362 1.10 18.66 17.33
N ALA A 363 1.52 18.33 16.11
CA ALA A 363 0.70 18.29 14.92
C ALA A 363 0.75 16.92 14.20
N THR A 364 0.40 15.85 14.93
CA THR A 364 0.40 14.46 14.43
C THR A 364 -0.43 14.27 13.14
N ALA A 365 -1.54 14.98 13.00
CA ALA A 365 -2.39 14.91 11.80
C ALA A 365 -1.69 15.49 10.54
N SER A 366 -0.90 16.56 10.69
CA SER A 366 -0.09 17.06 9.57
C SER A 366 1.06 16.11 9.26
N VAL A 367 1.64 15.45 10.27
CA VAL A 367 2.69 14.43 10.05
C VAL A 367 2.14 13.32 9.16
N PHE A 368 0.97 12.76 9.48
CA PHE A 368 0.35 11.69 8.67
C PHE A 368 0.16 12.12 7.22
N THR A 369 -0.40 13.32 6.99
CA THR A 369 -0.70 13.78 5.64
C THR A 369 0.58 13.98 4.82
N ILE A 370 1.61 14.61 5.41
CA ILE A 370 2.89 14.85 4.75
C ILE A 370 3.56 13.53 4.33
N VAL A 371 3.62 12.54 5.23
CA VAL A 371 4.29 11.26 4.93
C VAL A 371 3.45 10.39 3.99
N ALA A 372 2.13 10.41 4.09
CA ALA A 372 1.25 9.71 3.15
C ALA A 372 1.32 10.32 1.74
N GLY A 373 1.35 11.66 1.63
CA GLY A 373 1.59 12.38 0.38
C GLY A 373 2.95 12.04 -0.23
N SER A 374 4.01 12.09 0.59
CA SER A 374 5.37 11.71 0.17
C SER A 374 5.46 10.25 -0.29
N SER A 375 4.68 9.35 0.32
CA SER A 375 4.54 7.98 -0.17
C SER A 375 3.90 7.94 -1.56
N ASN A 376 2.76 8.64 -1.73
CA ASN A 376 2.08 8.73 -3.02
C ASN A 376 3.03 9.16 -4.14
N ASP A 377 3.86 10.18 -3.89
CA ASP A 377 4.84 10.66 -4.86
C ASP A 377 5.79 9.54 -5.34
N MET A 378 6.39 8.81 -4.41
CA MET A 378 7.33 7.73 -4.73
C MET A 378 6.64 6.58 -5.46
N TYR A 379 5.47 6.16 -4.99
CA TYR A 379 4.71 5.07 -5.59
C TYR A 379 4.21 5.40 -7.00
N ILE A 380 3.75 6.63 -7.23
CA ILE A 380 3.31 7.08 -8.55
C ILE A 380 4.45 6.96 -9.57
N LEU A 381 5.65 7.40 -9.21
CA LEU A 381 6.83 7.27 -10.06
C LEU A 381 7.14 5.79 -10.36
N VAL A 382 7.19 4.96 -9.33
CA VAL A 382 7.50 3.52 -9.44
C VAL A 382 6.45 2.79 -10.30
N TYR A 383 5.17 3.05 -10.08
CA TYR A 383 4.09 2.42 -10.85
C TYR A 383 4.05 2.91 -12.29
N ALA A 384 4.32 4.19 -12.56
CA ALA A 384 4.45 4.69 -13.92
C ALA A 384 5.60 3.99 -14.66
N LEU A 385 6.77 3.84 -14.03
CA LEU A 385 7.90 3.09 -14.58
C LEU A 385 7.58 1.61 -14.79
N ALA A 386 6.83 0.98 -13.87
CA ALA A 386 6.35 -0.39 -14.04
C ALA A 386 5.45 -0.56 -15.28
N MET A 387 4.56 0.40 -15.52
CA MET A 387 3.71 0.39 -16.72
C MET A 387 4.51 0.62 -18.00
N ILE A 388 5.53 1.46 -17.97
CA ILE A 388 6.44 1.66 -19.12
C ILE A 388 7.25 0.38 -19.38
N ALA A 389 7.75 -0.28 -18.34
CA ALA A 389 8.43 -1.57 -18.43
C ALA A 389 7.52 -2.65 -19.03
N HIS A 390 6.25 -2.69 -18.63
CA HIS A 390 5.25 -3.60 -19.22
C HIS A 390 5.07 -3.37 -20.72
N ARG A 391 5.06 -2.11 -21.19
CA ARG A 391 4.98 -1.83 -22.64
C ARG A 391 6.22 -2.35 -23.37
N LYS A 392 7.41 -2.17 -22.80
CA LYS A 392 8.66 -2.67 -23.37
C LYS A 392 8.71 -4.20 -23.38
N TYR A 393 8.24 -4.85 -22.31
CA TYR A 393 8.01 -6.30 -22.29
C TYR A 393 7.09 -6.75 -23.43
N ARG A 394 5.96 -6.08 -23.64
CA ARG A 394 5.02 -6.42 -24.72
C ARG A 394 5.61 -6.26 -26.13
N GLN A 395 6.71 -5.53 -26.26
CA GLN A 395 7.45 -5.30 -27.50
C GLN A 395 8.71 -6.17 -27.60
N SER A 396 9.11 -6.87 -26.54
CA SER A 396 10.32 -7.69 -26.51
C SER A 396 10.06 -9.12 -26.97
N SER A 397 11.14 -9.86 -27.24
CA SER A 397 11.11 -11.30 -27.52
C SER A 397 10.67 -12.15 -26.33
N ASP A 398 10.73 -11.60 -25.11
CA ASP A 398 10.33 -12.28 -23.87
C ASP A 398 8.81 -12.42 -23.73
N PHE A 399 8.04 -11.68 -24.54
CA PHE A 399 6.60 -11.70 -24.48
C PHE A 399 6.03 -13.10 -24.74
N LEU A 400 5.19 -13.59 -23.82
CA LEU A 400 4.49 -14.87 -23.96
C LEU A 400 3.05 -14.70 -24.52
N PRO A 401 2.80 -15.06 -25.79
CA PRO A 401 1.48 -14.88 -26.40
C PRO A 401 0.41 -15.82 -25.84
N ASN A 402 0.77 -16.92 -25.19
CA ASN A 402 -0.18 -17.87 -24.60
C ASN A 402 -0.29 -17.71 -23.07
N GLY A 403 0.22 -16.61 -22.52
CA GLY A 403 0.26 -16.34 -21.09
C GLY A 403 -0.93 -15.59 -20.51
N PHE A 404 -0.78 -15.13 -19.27
CA PHE A 404 -1.68 -14.16 -18.64
C PHE A 404 -1.44 -12.76 -19.22
N LYS A 405 -2.50 -12.06 -19.64
CA LYS A 405 -2.37 -10.78 -20.38
C LYS A 405 -3.17 -9.65 -19.77
N MET A 406 -2.66 -8.43 -19.80
CA MET A 406 -3.42 -7.22 -19.59
C MET A 406 -4.34 -6.97 -20.80
N PRO A 407 -5.65 -6.69 -20.60
CA PRO A 407 -6.56 -6.40 -21.69
C PRO A 407 -6.22 -5.06 -22.37
N TRP A 408 -6.27 -5.04 -23.70
CA TRP A 408 -6.07 -3.85 -24.54
C TRP A 408 -4.85 -2.98 -24.19
N TYR A 409 -3.69 -3.61 -23.94
CA TYR A 409 -2.49 -2.93 -23.44
C TYR A 409 -2.09 -1.67 -24.22
N ASN A 410 -2.33 -1.63 -25.54
CA ASN A 410 -2.08 -0.47 -26.40
C ASN A 410 -2.80 0.81 -25.94
N ILE A 411 -3.96 0.67 -25.31
CA ILE A 411 -4.79 1.77 -24.80
C ILE A 411 -4.67 1.86 -23.28
N THR A 412 -4.84 0.73 -22.59
CA THR A 412 -4.93 0.70 -21.13
C THR A 412 -3.61 1.04 -20.45
N SER A 413 -2.47 0.68 -21.04
CA SER A 413 -1.16 1.03 -20.48
C SER A 413 -0.85 2.54 -20.53
N PRO A 414 -0.89 3.22 -21.70
CA PRO A 414 -0.69 4.67 -21.72
C PRO A 414 -1.75 5.44 -20.93
N LEU A 415 -3.00 4.97 -20.90
CA LEU A 415 -4.05 5.57 -20.08
C LEU A 415 -3.72 5.49 -18.59
N THR A 416 -3.19 4.35 -18.11
CA THR A 416 -2.78 4.17 -16.71
C THR A 416 -1.58 5.06 -16.36
N ILE A 417 -0.60 5.19 -17.26
CA ILE A 417 0.53 6.11 -17.07
C ILE A 417 0.06 7.56 -16.98
N ALA A 418 -0.82 7.98 -17.90
CA ALA A 418 -1.38 9.32 -17.89
C ALA A 418 -2.20 9.59 -16.62
N PHE A 419 -2.97 8.60 -16.16
CA PHE A 419 -3.71 8.70 -14.91
C PHE A 419 -2.79 8.90 -13.71
N PHE A 420 -1.73 8.11 -13.56
CA PHE A 420 -0.75 8.31 -12.48
C PHE A 420 -0.08 9.69 -12.55
N ALA A 421 0.26 10.18 -13.74
CA ALA A 421 0.77 11.53 -13.92
C ALA A 421 -0.24 12.61 -13.49
N ILE A 422 -1.54 12.42 -13.80
CA ILE A 422 -2.61 13.31 -13.33
C ILE A 422 -2.66 13.31 -11.80
N ILE A 423 -2.65 12.14 -11.16
CA ILE A 423 -2.66 12.04 -9.69
C ILE A 423 -1.44 12.75 -9.08
N PHE A 424 -0.26 12.63 -9.68
CA PHE A 424 0.92 13.38 -9.23
C PHE A 424 0.69 14.89 -9.27
N VAL A 425 0.10 15.40 -10.36
CA VAL A 425 -0.26 16.82 -10.47
C VAL A 425 -1.27 17.23 -9.39
N THR A 426 -2.19 16.35 -8.99
CA THR A 426 -3.17 16.68 -7.94
C THR A 426 -2.54 16.99 -6.57
N LEU A 427 -1.35 16.44 -6.29
CA LEU A 427 -0.64 16.67 -5.03
C LEU A 427 -0.18 18.13 -4.89
N PHE A 428 0.07 18.84 -5.99
CA PHE A 428 0.41 20.27 -5.97
C PHE A 428 -0.75 21.18 -5.57
N PHE A 429 -1.99 20.66 -5.57
CA PHE A 429 -3.16 21.41 -5.12
C PHE A 429 -3.49 21.20 -3.64
N ILE A 430 -2.72 20.34 -2.94
CA ILE A 430 -2.90 20.09 -1.52
C ILE A 430 -1.71 20.72 -0.78
N PRO A 431 -1.92 21.79 0.01
CA PRO A 431 -0.82 22.54 0.64
C PRO A 431 0.17 21.69 1.45
N GLN A 432 -0.33 20.62 2.08
CA GLN A 432 0.46 19.69 2.89
C GLN A 432 1.34 18.76 2.05
N ASP A 433 0.95 18.48 0.80
CA ASP A 433 1.63 17.56 -0.10
C ASP A 433 2.63 18.26 -1.04
N ILE A 434 2.52 19.59 -1.22
CA ILE A 434 3.41 20.37 -2.11
C ILE A 434 4.89 20.13 -1.79
N ILE A 435 5.27 20.11 -0.51
CA ILE A 435 6.67 19.90 -0.11
C ILE A 435 7.15 18.51 -0.53
N GLY A 436 6.32 17.48 -0.33
CA GLY A 436 6.60 16.12 -0.79
C GLY A 436 6.75 16.05 -2.31
N ALA A 437 5.80 16.63 -3.03
CA ALA A 437 5.77 16.60 -4.49
C ALA A 437 6.95 17.33 -5.13
N VAL A 438 7.33 18.51 -4.60
CA VAL A 438 8.56 19.22 -5.00
C VAL A 438 9.80 18.38 -4.65
N GLY A 439 9.83 17.78 -3.47
CA GLY A 439 10.89 16.86 -3.05
C GLY A 439 11.04 15.67 -4.00
N ALA A 440 9.94 15.13 -4.51
CA ALA A 440 9.92 14.04 -5.46
C ALA A 440 10.42 14.44 -6.86
N ILE A 441 10.12 15.66 -7.30
CA ILE A 441 10.72 16.23 -8.53
C ILE A 441 12.23 16.37 -8.35
N ILE A 442 12.67 16.95 -7.23
CA ILE A 442 14.11 17.11 -6.92
C ILE A 442 14.79 15.75 -6.86
N TRP A 443 14.19 14.77 -6.18
CA TRP A 443 14.67 13.39 -6.13
C TRP A 443 14.81 12.81 -7.54
N THR A 444 13.78 12.94 -8.37
CA THR A 444 13.80 12.40 -9.74
C THR A 444 14.88 13.07 -10.60
N ILE A 445 15.02 14.39 -10.53
CA ILE A 445 16.01 15.13 -11.34
C ILE A 445 17.43 14.88 -10.83
N VAL A 446 17.66 15.03 -9.52
CA VAL A 446 19.00 14.95 -8.93
C VAL A 446 19.46 13.51 -8.83
N PHE A 447 18.70 12.64 -8.16
CA PHE A 447 19.09 11.25 -7.99
C PHE A 447 19.00 10.48 -9.31
N GLY A 448 17.96 10.72 -10.13
CA GLY A 448 17.90 10.19 -11.49
C GLY A 448 19.07 10.67 -12.38
N GLY A 449 19.46 11.94 -12.26
CA GLY A 449 20.63 12.48 -12.95
C GLY A 449 21.95 11.86 -12.51
N VAL A 450 22.16 11.72 -11.20
CA VAL A 450 23.36 11.10 -10.61
C VAL A 450 23.48 9.63 -11.02
N THR A 451 22.37 8.87 -10.94
CA THR A 451 22.36 7.46 -11.35
C THR A 451 22.66 7.31 -12.83
N TYR A 452 22.11 8.18 -13.69
CA TYR A 452 22.42 8.21 -15.11
C TYR A 452 23.90 8.52 -15.39
N MET A 453 24.47 9.53 -14.72
CA MET A 453 25.88 9.89 -14.87
C MET A 453 26.81 8.77 -14.40
N HIS A 454 26.51 8.14 -13.27
CA HIS A 454 27.32 7.07 -12.71
C HIS A 454 27.38 5.85 -13.65
N GLN A 455 26.25 5.44 -14.21
CA GLN A 455 26.23 4.31 -15.15
C GLN A 455 26.90 4.63 -16.47
N ARG A 456 26.74 5.86 -16.98
CA ARG A 456 27.49 6.31 -18.17
C ARG A 456 29.00 6.26 -17.94
N SER A 457 29.47 6.65 -16.75
CA SER A 457 30.88 6.56 -16.39
C SER A 457 31.38 5.10 -16.34
N MET A 458 30.56 4.16 -15.87
CA MET A 458 30.89 2.74 -15.82
C MET A 458 30.94 2.11 -17.22
N ALA A 459 29.99 2.46 -18.10
CA ALA A 459 29.98 1.99 -19.49
C ALA A 459 31.20 2.50 -20.27
N VAL A 460 31.61 3.76 -20.06
CA VAL A 460 32.83 4.32 -20.67
C VAL A 460 34.11 3.67 -20.12
N ALA A 461 34.11 3.25 -18.86
CA ALA A 461 35.26 2.59 -18.23
C ALA A 461 35.43 1.11 -18.61
N ASN A 462 34.37 0.45 -19.10
CA ASN A 462 34.39 -0.98 -19.46
C ASN A 462 33.68 -1.23 -20.81
N PRO A 463 34.30 -0.85 -21.94
CA PRO A 463 33.68 -0.90 -23.27
C PRO A 463 33.47 -2.31 -23.83
N GLU A 464 33.91 -3.38 -23.15
CA GLU A 464 33.76 -4.77 -23.61
C GLU A 464 32.41 -5.43 -23.24
N ASN A 465 31.52 -4.71 -22.55
CA ASN A 465 30.24 -5.25 -22.03
C ASN A 465 28.97 -4.77 -22.76
N ASP A 466 29.08 -4.04 -23.88
CA ASP A 466 27.95 -3.59 -24.70
C ASP A 466 27.61 -4.56 -25.85
#